data_AF-A0A356X441-F1
#
_entry.id   AF-A0A356X441-F1
#
_cell.length_a   1.000
_cell.length_b   1.000
_cell.length_c   1.000
_cell.angle_alpha   90.00
_cell.angle_beta   90.00
_cell.angle_gamma   90.00
#
_symmetry.space_group_name_H-M   'P 1'
#
loop_
_entity.id
_entity.type
_entity.pdbx_description
1 polymer ?
#
loop_
_entity_poly.entity_id
_entity_poly.type
_entity_poly.pdbx_seq_one_letter_code
_entity_poly.pdbx_strand_id
1 'polypeptide(L)' 'MTSGFDKHTEAMCMLIANLLHETGNFRWMSEIADGTAYNNRSDLGNGPNDGPKYKGAGVLMLTGV' A
#
# COMPACT_ATOMS: atom_id res chain seq x y z
N MET A 1 17.34 -6.14 19.25
CA MET A 1 16.03 -6.68 19.65
C MET A 1 15.35 -7.14 18.38
N THR A 2 15.19 -8.45 18.16
CA THR A 2 14.38 -8.95 17.04
C THR A 2 12.91 -8.84 17.43
N SER A 3 12.02 -8.55 16.48
CA SER A 3 10.59 -8.41 16.75
C SER A 3 9.92 -9.69 17.23
N GLY A 4 10.61 -10.84 17.15
CA GLY A 4 10.05 -12.16 17.43
C GLY A 4 9.08 -12.64 16.34
N PHE A 5 8.84 -11.83 15.31
CA PHE A 5 7.91 -12.13 14.23
C PHE A 5 8.33 -13.35 13.41
N ASP A 6 9.63 -13.64 13.38
CA ASP A 6 10.23 -14.84 12.79
C ASP A 6 9.70 -16.16 13.39
N LYS A 7 9.11 -16.11 14.59
CA LYS A 7 8.50 -17.27 15.25
C LYS A 7 7.05 -17.53 14.82
N HIS A 8 6.47 -16.64 14.01
CA HIS A 8 5.05 -16.71 13.61
C HIS A 8 4.92 -17.03 12.11
N THR A 9 5.29 -18.25 11.71
CA THR A 9 5.33 -18.67 10.31
C THR A 9 4.02 -18.46 9.55
N GLU A 10 2.87 -18.77 10.16
CA GLU A 10 1.56 -18.57 9.51
C GLU A 10 1.28 -17.09 9.23
N ALA A 11 1.57 -16.21 10.19
CA ALA A 11 1.42 -14.77 10.02
C ALA A 11 2.36 -14.24 8.93
N MET A 12 3.58 -14.77 8.84
CA MET A 12 4.52 -14.43 7.77
C MET A 12 3.99 -14.85 6.39
N CYS A 13 3.47 -16.08 6.27
CA CYS A 13 2.88 -16.56 5.01
C CYS A 13 1.69 -15.69 4.57
N MET A 14 0.80 -15.36 5.50
CA MET A 14 -0.35 -14.48 5.22
C MET A 14 0.08 -13.07 4.83
N LEU A 15 1.06 -12.50 5.53
CA LEU A 15 1.62 -11.20 5.19
C LEU A 15 2.18 -11.22 3.78
N ILE A 16 3.09 -12.16 3.49
CA ILE A 16 3.74 -12.27 2.17
C ILE A 16 2.70 -12.48 1.07
N ALA A 17 1.69 -13.33 1.28
CA ALA A 17 0.62 -13.54 0.32
C ALA A 17 -0.10 -12.22 -0.05
N ASN A 18 -0.43 -11.39 0.95
CA ASN A 18 -1.02 -10.08 0.70
C ASN A 18 -0.06 -9.13 0.00
N LEU A 19 1.21 -9.08 0.41
CA LEU A 19 2.21 -8.23 -0.28
C LEU A 19 2.34 -8.61 -1.76
N LEU A 20 2.34 -9.91 -2.08
CA LEU A 20 2.39 -10.40 -3.45
C LEU A 20 1.12 -10.05 -4.24
N HIS A 21 -0.05 -10.13 -3.61
CA HIS A 21 -1.31 -9.78 -4.25
C HIS A 21 -1.35 -8.29 -4.61
N GLU A 22 -1.08 -7.42 -3.65
CA GLU A 22 -1.14 -5.96 -3.81
C GLU A 22 -0.13 -5.45 -4.84
N THR A 23 1.07 -6.04 -4.89
CA THR A 23 2.15 -5.57 -5.76
C THR A 23 2.28 -6.33 -7.08
N GLY A 24 1.41 -7.33 -7.31
CA GLY A 24 1.52 -8.24 -8.44
C GLY A 24 2.88 -8.94 -8.49
N ASN A 25 3.19 -9.67 -7.43
CA ASN A 25 4.46 -10.37 -7.23
C ASN A 25 5.68 -9.41 -7.24
N PHE A 26 5.57 -8.31 -6.50
CA PHE A 26 6.58 -7.24 -6.37
C PHE A 26 6.93 -6.50 -7.67
N ARG A 27 6.08 -6.61 -8.69
CA ARG A 27 6.28 -5.93 -9.98
C ARG A 27 5.97 -4.44 -9.91
N TRP A 28 5.00 -4.05 -9.08
CA TRP A 28 4.53 -2.68 -8.95
C TRP A 28 4.66 -2.19 -7.51
N MET A 29 5.39 -1.09 -7.32
CA MET A 29 5.59 -0.42 -6.02
C MET A 29 4.89 0.94 -5.94
N SER A 30 4.23 1.34 -7.04
CA SER A 30 3.35 2.49 -7.11
C SER A 30 2.12 2.07 -7.91
N GLU A 31 0.97 2.56 -7.49
CA GLU A 31 -0.30 2.31 -8.14
C GLU A 31 -0.25 2.69 -9.62
N ILE A 32 -0.85 1.82 -10.45
CA ILE A 32 -0.86 1.95 -11.91
C ILE A 32 -1.74 3.13 -12.35
N ALA A 33 -2.84 3.38 -11.63
CA ALA A 33 -3.68 4.56 -11.86
C ALA A 33 -2.91 5.86 -11.56
N ASP A 34 -3.31 6.96 -12.19
CA ASP A 34 -2.64 8.26 -12.02
C ASP A 34 -2.93 8.93 -10.66
N GLY A 35 -3.89 8.42 -9.89
CA GLY A 35 -4.27 8.91 -8.58
C GLY A 35 -5.23 10.11 -8.60
N THR A 36 -5.61 10.64 -9.77
CA THR A 36 -6.50 11.82 -9.86
C THR A 36 -7.88 11.58 -9.22
N ALA A 37 -8.35 10.33 -9.23
CA ALA A 37 -9.57 9.90 -8.57
C ALA A 37 -9.57 10.08 -7.04
N TYR A 38 -8.40 10.26 -6.42
CA TYR A 38 -8.27 10.48 -4.99
C TYR A 38 -8.25 11.97 -4.58
N ASN A 39 -8.31 12.91 -5.53
CA ASN A 39 -8.42 14.32 -5.21
C ASN A 39 -9.70 14.61 -4.42
N ASN A 40 -9.59 15.38 -3.34
CA ASN A 40 -10.70 15.75 -2.44
C ASN A 40 -11.41 14.55 -1.76
N ARG A 41 -10.78 13.37 -1.72
CA ARG A 41 -11.28 12.23 -0.94
C ARG A 41 -11.00 12.45 0.54
N SER A 42 -12.02 12.92 1.26
CA SER A 42 -11.93 13.24 2.69
C SER A 42 -11.62 12.04 3.58
N ASP A 43 -12.03 10.85 3.19
CA ASP A 43 -11.72 9.59 3.89
C ASP A 43 -10.26 9.17 3.76
N LEU A 44 -9.56 9.66 2.74
CA LEU A 44 -8.12 9.50 2.55
C LEU A 44 -7.32 10.71 3.08
N GLY A 45 -7.99 11.73 3.61
CA GLY A 45 -7.35 12.99 4.03
C GLY A 45 -6.86 13.88 2.88
N ASN A 46 -7.19 13.56 1.63
CA ASN A 46 -6.67 14.25 0.45
C ASN A 46 -7.42 15.56 0.18
N GLY A 47 -6.67 16.62 -0.07
CA GLY A 47 -7.15 17.90 -0.59
C GLY A 47 -7.12 17.98 -2.13
N PRO A 48 -7.22 19.21 -2.66
CA PRO A 48 -7.10 19.45 -4.10
C PRO A 48 -5.71 19.07 -4.61
N ASN A 49 -5.65 18.24 -5.66
CA ASN A 49 -4.41 17.77 -6.32
C ASN A 49 -3.51 16.83 -5.50
N ASP A 50 -3.96 16.39 -4.33
CA ASP A 50 -3.21 15.45 -3.48
C ASP A 50 -3.22 14.02 -4.03
N GLY A 51 -4.24 13.64 -4.80
CA GLY A 51 -4.44 12.26 -5.24
C GLY A 51 -3.23 11.64 -5.96
N PRO A 52 -2.66 12.29 -6.99
CA PRO A 52 -1.45 11.78 -7.65
C PRO A 52 -0.22 11.67 -6.75
N LYS A 53 -0.14 12.48 -5.68
CA LYS A 53 0.98 12.49 -4.72
C LYS A 53 0.83 11.38 -3.67
N TYR A 54 -0.40 11.11 -3.24
CA TYR A 54 -0.71 10.17 -2.15
C TYR A 54 -1.48 8.92 -2.65
N LYS A 55 -1.30 8.56 -3.92
CA LYS A 55 -1.77 7.27 -4.48
C LYS A 55 -0.99 6.09 -3.90
N GLY A 56 -1.52 4.88 -4.09
CA GLY A 56 -0.97 3.65 -3.53
C GLY A 56 0.52 3.50 -3.75
N ALA A 57 1.25 3.22 -2.66
CA ALA A 57 2.70 3.04 -2.67
C ALA A 57 3.18 1.92 -1.75
N GLY A 58 4.32 1.34 -2.12
CA GLY A 58 5.00 0.30 -1.35
C GLY A 58 4.28 -1.05 -1.40
N VAL A 59 4.71 -1.96 -0.52
CA VAL A 59 4.27 -3.37 -0.55
C VAL A 59 2.84 -3.61 -0.08
N LEU A 60 2.25 -2.64 0.62
CA LEU A 60 0.89 -2.69 1.14
C LEU A 60 -0.06 -1.72 0.41
N MET A 61 0.38 -1.08 -0.68
CA MET A 61 -0.40 -0.06 -1.40
C MET A 61 -1.01 0.99 -0.48
N LEU A 62 -0.21 1.51 0.46
CA LEU A 62 -0.65 2.55 1.40
C LEU A 62 -1.06 3.80 0.60
N THR A 63 -2.24 4.34 0.93
CA THR A 63 -2.90 5.40 0.17
C THR A 63 -3.48 6.45 1.12
N GLY A 64 -3.38 7.74 0.76
CA GLY A 64 -3.84 8.86 1.58
C GLY A 64 -2.71 9.66 2.25
N VAL A 65 -3.09 10.80 2.84
CA VAL A 65 -2.21 11.75 3.57
C VAL A 65 -1.87 11.25 4.97
#